data_AF-A0A7V8VHZ8-F1
#
_entry.id   AF-A0A7V8VHZ8-F1
#
_cell.length_a   1.000
_cell.length_b   1.000
_cell.length_c   1.000
_cell.angle_alpha   90.00
_cell.angle_beta   90.00
_cell.angle_gamma   90.00
#
_symmetry.space_group_name_H-M   'P 1'
#
loop_
_entity.id
_entity.type
_entity.pdbx_description
1 polymer ?
#
loop_
_entity_poly.entity_id
_entity_poly.type
_entity_poly.pdbx_seq_one_letter_code
_entity_poly.pdbx_strand_id
1 'polypeptide(L)'
;MSTDDAQDPSLSIPRQLASCKRAIEPAAGDVVAHYWDVESDRKGLADRGKGDGAGLGVSVPHEGGLTDLLDAAANGRVFDALIVESIDRLSRMTADATQIERQLEQRDIGLFAADEPMTANATAILTRRVKQGVAEWYVRDLIEKSRRGMEESARQGWHTGGPVPYGYCLEQHPHPNPHKIQAMLRNPKYTGYNVWGRHGKRRGRPFIRPREHWVWSPAPVYEPLVPKELFELVEERARRNEIRAKYPLTDYP
;
A
#
# COMPACT_ATOMS: atom_id res chain seq x y z
N MET A 1 7.55 -4.43 -7.33
CA MET A 1 7.15 -4.38 -5.92
C MET A 1 6.09 -3.31 -5.76
N SER A 2 4.89 -3.74 -5.38
CA SER A 2 3.74 -2.85 -5.19
C SER A 2 4.02 -1.87 -4.06
N THR A 3 3.92 -0.58 -4.32
CA THR A 3 3.64 0.45 -3.30
C THR A 3 2.18 0.33 -2.90
N ASP A 4 1.81 -0.81 -2.31
CA ASP A 4 0.75 -0.76 -1.31
C ASP A 4 1.49 -0.29 -0.06
N ASP A 5 1.24 0.97 0.27
CA ASP A 5 1.90 1.70 1.34
C ASP A 5 2.05 0.81 2.59
N ALA A 6 3.27 0.71 3.12
CA ALA A 6 3.44 0.52 4.55
C ALA A 6 2.87 1.79 5.21
N GLN A 7 1.54 1.86 5.30
CA GLN A 7 0.88 2.93 6.02
C GLN A 7 1.22 2.76 7.48
N ASP A 8 1.70 3.83 8.08
CA ASP A 8 1.95 3.90 9.51
C ASP A 8 0.65 3.51 10.25
N PRO A 9 0.63 2.39 10.98
CA PRO A 9 -0.55 1.93 11.73
C PRO A 9 -1.05 3.00 12.71
N SER A 10 -0.14 3.80 13.28
CA SER A 10 -0.46 4.88 14.21
C SER A 10 -1.27 6.02 13.58
N LEU A 11 -1.20 6.17 12.24
CA LEU A 11 -1.97 7.17 11.50
C LEU A 11 -3.19 6.57 10.80
N SER A 12 -3.06 5.35 10.27
CA SER A 12 -4.11 4.72 9.46
C SER A 12 -5.26 4.18 10.30
N ILE A 13 -5.00 3.59 11.47
CA ILE A 13 -6.03 3.01 12.34
C ILE A 13 -6.96 4.09 12.93
N PRO A 14 -6.45 5.20 13.52
CA PRO A 14 -7.33 6.27 14.00
C PRO A 14 -8.18 6.88 12.89
N ARG A 15 -7.63 7.01 11.69
CA ARG A 15 -8.36 7.53 10.51
C ARG A 15 -9.49 6.58 10.09
N GLN A 16 -9.25 5.28 10.10
CA GLN A 16 -10.27 4.26 9.81
C GLN A 16 -11.40 4.30 10.85
N LEU A 17 -11.05 4.37 12.15
CA LEU A 17 -12.02 4.51 13.24
C LEU A 17 -12.86 5.78 13.08
N ALA A 18 -12.24 6.91 12.76
CA ALA A 18 -12.97 8.17 12.52
C ALA A 18 -13.94 8.06 11.33
N SER A 19 -13.60 7.29 10.29
CA SER A 19 -14.51 7.02 9.18
C SER A 19 -15.71 6.19 9.62
N CYS A 20 -15.48 5.13 10.40
CA CYS A 20 -16.54 4.29 10.94
C CYS A 20 -17.47 5.07 11.89
N LYS A 21 -16.91 5.88 12.79
CA LYS A 21 -17.68 6.71 13.73
C LYS A 21 -18.61 7.68 13.02
N ARG A 22 -18.15 8.36 11.96
CA ARG A 22 -18.99 9.25 11.15
C ARG A 22 -20.11 8.51 10.43
N ALA A 23 -19.88 7.26 10.04
CA ALA A 23 -20.89 6.47 9.36
C ALA A 23 -22.02 6.05 10.32
N ILE A 24 -21.69 5.65 11.56
CA ILE A 24 -22.70 5.22 12.56
C ILE A 24 -23.42 6.37 13.26
N GLU A 25 -22.87 7.59 13.24
CA GLU A 25 -23.42 8.77 13.92
C GLU A 25 -24.92 9.01 13.61
N PRO A 26 -25.41 8.92 12.35
CA PRO A 26 -26.83 9.08 12.03
C PRO A 26 -27.72 7.97 12.60
N ALA A 27 -27.16 6.80 12.89
CA ALA A 27 -27.87 5.66 13.45
C ALA A 27 -27.79 5.61 14.99
N ALA A 28 -27.17 6.60 15.63
CA ALA A 28 -26.90 6.64 17.07
C ALA A 28 -26.22 5.35 17.60
N GLY A 29 -25.35 4.76 16.78
CA GLY A 29 -24.61 3.55 17.15
C GLY A 29 -23.39 3.86 18.02
N ASP A 30 -23.12 3.00 18.99
CA ASP A 30 -21.94 3.07 19.86
C ASP A 30 -20.89 2.04 19.47
N VAL A 31 -19.62 2.46 19.44
CA VAL A 31 -18.49 1.53 19.24
C VAL A 31 -18.15 0.91 20.58
N VAL A 32 -18.50 -0.36 20.74
CA VAL A 32 -18.24 -1.13 21.98
C VAL A 32 -16.88 -1.83 21.99
N ALA A 33 -16.28 -1.99 20.81
CA ALA A 33 -15.15 -2.89 20.60
C ALA A 33 -14.26 -2.45 19.42
N HIS A 34 -12.95 -2.70 19.50
CA HIS A 34 -11.93 -2.33 18.51
C HIS A 34 -11.00 -3.51 18.17
N TYR A 35 -11.13 -4.02 16.96
CA TYR A 35 -10.30 -5.11 16.42
C TYR A 35 -9.49 -4.64 15.21
N TRP A 36 -8.19 -4.94 15.17
CA TRP A 36 -7.31 -4.57 14.06
C TRP A 36 -6.07 -5.48 13.97
N ASP A 37 -5.65 -5.82 12.74
CA ASP A 37 -4.48 -6.68 12.50
C ASP A 37 -3.18 -5.87 12.37
N VAL A 38 -2.08 -6.40 12.90
CA VAL A 38 -0.73 -5.79 12.84
C VAL A 38 -0.01 -6.07 11.52
N GLU A 39 -0.24 -7.23 10.92
CA GLU A 39 0.38 -7.65 9.66
C GLU A 39 -0.58 -8.49 8.82
N SER A 40 -1.43 -7.81 8.03
CA SER A 40 -2.31 -8.48 7.07
C SER A 40 -1.61 -8.58 5.70
N ASP A 41 -0.64 -9.48 5.57
CA ASP A 41 -0.23 -9.98 4.26
C ASP A 41 -1.36 -10.82 3.63
N ARG A 42 -1.21 -11.28 2.38
CA ARG A 42 -2.19 -12.19 1.72
C ARG A 42 -2.18 -13.62 2.33
N LYS A 43 -2.02 -13.74 3.64
CA LYS A 43 -2.13 -14.98 4.39
C LYS A 43 -3.61 -15.35 4.52
N GLY A 44 -3.91 -16.64 4.39
CA GLY A 44 -5.25 -17.16 4.58
C GLY A 44 -5.74 -16.93 6.01
N LEU A 45 -7.05 -16.98 6.23
CA LEU A 45 -7.68 -16.71 7.54
C LEU A 45 -7.04 -17.53 8.69
N ALA A 46 -6.67 -18.78 8.44
CA ALA A 46 -6.04 -19.67 9.43
C ALA A 46 -4.57 -19.29 9.78
N ASP A 47 -3.90 -18.54 8.91
CA ASP A 47 -2.48 -18.18 9.03
C ASP A 47 -2.27 -16.73 9.50
N ARG A 48 -3.35 -16.00 9.83
CA ARG A 48 -3.28 -14.63 10.37
C ARG A 48 -2.84 -14.67 11.84
N GLY A 49 -1.80 -13.89 12.15
CA GLY A 49 -1.03 -14.00 13.39
C GLY A 49 -1.65 -13.29 14.60
N LYS A 50 -1.46 -13.92 15.77
CA LYS A 50 -1.81 -13.49 17.13
C LYS A 50 -0.86 -12.40 17.66
N GLY A 51 -0.69 -11.31 16.92
CA GLY A 51 0.09 -10.16 17.39
C GLY A 51 -0.72 -9.34 18.37
N ASP A 52 -0.18 -9.00 19.54
CA ASP A 52 -0.88 -8.22 20.57
C ASP A 52 -0.93 -6.71 20.28
N GLY A 53 -0.36 -6.26 19.15
CA GLY A 53 -0.27 -4.85 18.76
C GLY A 53 0.59 -4.00 19.69
N ALA A 54 1.23 -4.61 20.70
CA ALA A 54 2.01 -3.90 21.70
C ALA A 54 3.28 -3.33 21.06
N GLY A 55 3.42 -2.00 21.09
CA GLY A 55 4.61 -1.30 20.58
C GLY A 55 4.41 -0.50 19.28
N LEU A 56 3.22 -0.49 18.69
CA LEU A 56 2.95 0.26 17.44
C LEU A 56 2.57 1.74 17.64
N GLY A 57 2.46 2.21 18.89
CA GLY A 57 2.12 3.62 19.19
C GLY A 57 0.72 4.04 18.73
N VAL A 58 -0.19 3.09 18.53
CA VAL A 58 -1.57 3.34 18.10
C VAL A 58 -2.40 3.81 19.29
N SER A 59 -3.15 4.91 19.15
CA SER A 59 -3.98 5.48 20.22
C SER A 59 -5.34 4.79 20.39
N VAL A 60 -5.70 3.89 19.48
CA VAL A 60 -6.96 3.14 19.47
C VAL A 60 -6.78 1.88 20.32
N PRO A 61 -7.75 1.54 21.20
CA PRO A 61 -7.76 0.28 21.92
C PRO A 61 -7.61 -0.93 21.00
N HIS A 62 -7.06 -2.03 21.52
CA HIS A 62 -6.85 -3.26 20.76
C HIS A 62 -7.39 -4.43 21.58
N GLU A 63 -8.45 -5.04 21.07
CA GLU A 63 -9.07 -6.22 21.68
C GLU A 63 -8.68 -7.52 20.97
N GLY A 64 -8.03 -7.40 19.79
CA GLY A 64 -7.52 -8.52 19.02
C GLY A 64 -7.60 -8.28 17.51
N GLY A 65 -7.24 -9.31 16.76
CA GLY A 65 -7.30 -9.31 15.31
C GLY A 65 -8.65 -9.80 14.76
N LEU A 66 -8.68 -10.10 13.46
CA LEU A 66 -9.88 -10.63 12.80
C LEU A 66 -10.36 -11.96 13.42
N THR A 67 -9.44 -12.82 13.82
CA THR A 67 -9.78 -14.12 14.43
C THR A 67 -10.47 -13.95 15.77
N ASP A 68 -9.96 -13.07 16.63
CA ASP A 68 -10.54 -12.79 17.94
C ASP A 68 -11.94 -12.17 17.81
N LEU A 69 -12.13 -11.31 16.80
CA LEU A 69 -13.45 -10.77 16.45
C LEU A 69 -14.43 -11.88 16.02
N LEU A 70 -14.00 -12.82 15.17
CA LEU A 70 -14.86 -13.92 14.73
C LEU A 70 -15.19 -14.89 15.89
N ASP A 71 -14.23 -15.12 16.78
CA ASP A 71 -14.43 -15.91 18.00
C ASP A 71 -15.37 -15.20 18.98
N ALA A 72 -15.26 -13.87 19.13
CA ALA A 72 -16.21 -13.07 19.91
C ALA A 72 -17.62 -13.16 19.31
N ALA A 73 -17.75 -12.99 17.98
CA ALA A 73 -19.01 -13.14 17.27
C ALA A 73 -19.62 -14.56 17.41
N ALA A 74 -18.79 -15.59 17.59
CA ALA A 74 -19.24 -16.96 17.75
C ALA A 74 -19.65 -17.31 19.19
N ASN A 75 -18.98 -16.76 20.20
CA ASN A 75 -19.08 -17.20 21.59
C ASN A 75 -19.92 -16.29 22.51
N GLY A 76 -20.41 -15.15 22.02
CA GLY A 76 -21.40 -14.32 22.73
C GLY A 76 -21.77 -13.04 21.96
N ARG A 77 -23.02 -12.55 22.08
CA ARG A 77 -23.43 -11.25 21.49
C ARG A 77 -22.82 -10.09 22.28
N VAL A 78 -21.53 -9.82 22.06
CA VAL A 78 -20.86 -8.61 22.56
C VAL A 78 -21.27 -7.38 21.73
N PHE A 79 -21.69 -7.59 20.48
CA PHE A 79 -22.13 -6.56 19.54
C PHE A 79 -23.21 -7.10 18.59
N ASP A 80 -24.05 -6.21 18.06
CA ASP A 80 -25.11 -6.53 17.09
C ASP A 80 -24.70 -6.30 15.63
N ALA A 81 -23.61 -5.55 15.41
CA ALA A 81 -23.12 -5.21 14.09
C ALA A 81 -21.62 -5.00 14.08
N LEU A 82 -21.04 -5.25 12.91
CA LEU A 82 -19.65 -4.98 12.57
C LEU A 82 -19.59 -3.85 11.57
N ILE A 83 -18.67 -2.91 11.77
CA ILE A 83 -18.35 -1.87 10.79
C ILE A 83 -16.87 -1.87 10.42
N VAL A 84 -16.58 -1.79 9.12
CA VAL A 84 -15.22 -1.61 8.56
C VAL A 84 -15.14 -0.31 7.75
N GLU A 85 -13.93 0.20 7.49
CA GLU A 85 -13.76 1.35 6.59
C GLU A 85 -14.27 1.04 5.17
N SER A 86 -13.84 -0.10 4.63
CA SER A 86 -14.27 -0.65 3.36
C SER A 86 -14.21 -2.17 3.42
N ILE A 87 -14.97 -2.87 2.56
CA ILE A 87 -15.01 -4.34 2.55
C ILE A 87 -13.64 -4.96 2.22
N ASP A 88 -12.82 -4.27 1.43
CA ASP A 88 -11.45 -4.69 1.12
C ASP A 88 -10.53 -4.68 2.37
N ARG A 89 -10.91 -3.98 3.44
CA ARG A 89 -10.18 -3.98 4.72
C ARG A 89 -10.49 -5.21 5.58
N LEU A 90 -11.63 -5.86 5.37
CA LEU A 90 -11.96 -7.10 6.08
C LEU A 90 -11.05 -8.25 5.62
N SER A 91 -10.86 -8.38 4.32
CA SER A 91 -9.91 -9.33 3.74
C SER A 91 -9.40 -8.86 2.37
N ARG A 92 -8.12 -9.15 2.09
CA ARG A 92 -7.53 -9.00 0.76
C ARG A 92 -8.06 -10.04 -0.25
N MET A 93 -8.85 -11.01 0.20
CA MET A 93 -9.48 -12.05 -0.63
C MET A 93 -11.00 -11.92 -0.59
N THR A 94 -11.62 -11.74 -1.76
CA THR A 94 -13.08 -11.61 -1.90
C THR A 94 -13.82 -12.81 -1.32
N ALA A 95 -13.32 -14.03 -1.54
CA ALA A 95 -13.94 -15.26 -1.04
C ALA A 95 -14.05 -15.27 0.49
N ASP A 96 -13.00 -14.85 1.18
CA ASP A 96 -12.97 -14.77 2.65
C ASP A 96 -13.97 -13.71 3.14
N ALA A 97 -14.01 -12.53 2.50
CA ALA A 97 -14.94 -11.47 2.86
C ALA A 97 -16.41 -11.93 2.71
N THR A 98 -16.74 -12.63 1.61
CA THR A 98 -18.07 -13.21 1.41
C THR A 98 -18.40 -14.31 2.41
N GLN A 99 -17.42 -15.15 2.77
CA GLN A 99 -17.61 -16.19 3.77
C GLN A 99 -17.89 -15.60 5.16
N ILE A 100 -17.11 -14.59 5.56
CA ILE A 100 -17.30 -13.88 6.84
C ILE A 100 -18.66 -13.20 6.87
N GLU A 101 -19.05 -12.50 5.80
CA GLU A 101 -20.36 -11.86 5.68
C GLU A 101 -21.49 -12.87 5.92
N ARG A 102 -21.44 -14.03 5.26
CA ARG A 102 -22.43 -15.10 5.46
C ARG A 102 -22.43 -15.66 6.88
N GLN A 103 -21.26 -15.81 7.49
CA GLN A 103 -21.12 -16.30 8.86
C GLN A 103 -21.69 -15.32 9.90
N LEU A 104 -21.57 -14.02 9.66
CA LEU A 104 -22.16 -12.97 10.51
C LEU A 104 -23.67 -12.91 10.32
N GLU A 105 -24.15 -12.98 9.07
CA GLU A 105 -25.58 -12.99 8.73
C GLU A 105 -26.32 -14.17 9.37
N GLN A 106 -25.72 -15.37 9.35
CA GLN A 106 -26.27 -16.56 10.01
C GLN A 106 -26.44 -16.41 11.53
N ARG A 107 -25.76 -15.41 12.13
CA ARG A 107 -25.81 -15.10 13.56
C ARG A 107 -26.58 -13.82 13.86
N ASP A 108 -27.26 -13.26 12.86
CA ASP A 108 -28.00 -11.99 12.97
C ASP A 108 -27.09 -10.80 13.32
N ILE A 109 -25.83 -10.84 12.86
CA ILE A 109 -24.85 -9.75 13.02
C ILE A 109 -24.71 -9.04 11.68
N GLY A 110 -25.06 -7.75 11.64
CA GLY A 110 -24.95 -6.95 10.42
C GLY A 110 -23.50 -6.58 10.08
N LEU A 111 -23.10 -6.70 8.80
CA LEU A 111 -21.79 -6.24 8.32
C LEU A 111 -21.93 -4.97 7.47
N PHE A 112 -21.36 -3.86 7.94
CA PHE A 112 -21.40 -2.56 7.29
C PHE A 112 -20.01 -2.08 6.88
N ALA A 113 -19.95 -1.29 5.82
CA ALA A 113 -18.74 -0.59 5.39
C ALA A 113 -19.02 0.92 5.34
N ALA A 114 -18.10 1.72 5.89
CA ALA A 114 -18.28 3.16 6.05
C ALA A 114 -18.32 3.92 4.70
N ASP A 115 -17.79 3.31 3.63
CA ASP A 115 -17.81 3.85 2.28
C ASP A 115 -19.02 3.37 1.43
N GLU A 116 -19.94 2.64 2.03
CA GLU A 116 -21.17 2.12 1.42
C GLU A 116 -22.42 2.69 2.11
N PRO A 117 -23.59 2.67 1.45
CA PRO A 117 -24.86 2.99 2.13
C PRO A 117 -25.08 2.06 3.33
N MET A 118 -25.33 2.63 4.52
CA MET A 118 -25.59 1.90 5.76
C MET A 118 -27.01 1.29 5.82
N THR A 119 -27.36 0.51 4.80
CA THR A 119 -28.66 -0.13 4.65
C THR A 119 -28.47 -1.59 4.24
N ALA A 120 -29.34 -2.49 4.69
CA ALA A 120 -29.30 -3.90 4.31
C ALA A 120 -30.19 -4.24 3.10
N ASN A 121 -30.46 -3.26 2.21
CA ASN A 121 -31.32 -3.46 1.06
C ASN A 121 -30.57 -4.06 -0.15
N ALA A 122 -31.34 -4.53 -1.15
CA ALA A 122 -30.78 -5.13 -2.36
C ALA A 122 -29.79 -4.21 -3.10
N THR A 123 -30.01 -2.89 -3.06
CA THR A 123 -29.11 -1.89 -3.68
C THR A 123 -27.75 -1.83 -2.99
N ALA A 124 -27.71 -1.90 -1.66
CA ALA A 124 -26.47 -1.94 -0.91
C ALA A 124 -25.69 -3.24 -1.17
N ILE A 125 -26.37 -4.39 -1.20
CA ILE A 125 -25.78 -5.68 -1.56
C ILE A 125 -25.18 -5.62 -2.97
N LEU A 126 -25.91 -5.08 -3.95
CA LEU A 126 -25.40 -4.93 -5.32
C LEU A 126 -24.17 -4.02 -5.38
N THR A 127 -24.22 -2.87 -4.70
CA THR A 127 -23.11 -1.91 -4.66
C THR A 127 -21.85 -2.55 -4.08
N ARG A 128 -22.00 -3.30 -2.98
CA ARG A 128 -20.92 -4.07 -2.36
C ARG A 128 -20.31 -5.09 -3.32
N ARG A 129 -21.14 -5.89 -4.00
CA ARG A 129 -20.66 -6.92 -4.95
C ARG A 129 -19.92 -6.31 -6.14
N VAL A 130 -20.39 -5.16 -6.64
CA VAL A 130 -19.69 -4.43 -7.71
C VAL A 130 -18.32 -3.94 -7.24
N LYS A 131 -18.23 -3.33 -6.05
CA LYS A 131 -16.95 -2.88 -5.48
C LYS A 131 -15.97 -4.03 -5.29
N GLN A 132 -16.42 -5.13 -4.70
CA GLN A 132 -15.62 -6.35 -4.53
C GLN A 132 -15.07 -6.86 -5.88
N GLY A 133 -15.92 -6.91 -6.92
CA GLY A 133 -15.50 -7.33 -8.26
C GLY A 133 -14.46 -6.39 -8.89
N VAL A 134 -14.62 -5.07 -8.72
CA VAL A 134 -13.66 -4.07 -9.23
C VAL A 134 -12.31 -4.18 -8.51
N ALA A 135 -12.31 -4.35 -7.19
CA ALA A 135 -11.09 -4.51 -6.40
C ALA A 135 -10.32 -5.78 -6.82
N GLU A 136 -11.03 -6.91 -6.96
CA GLU A 136 -10.43 -8.16 -7.42
C GLU A 136 -9.88 -8.06 -8.84
N TRP A 137 -10.62 -7.41 -9.74
CA TRP A 137 -10.17 -7.14 -11.11
C TRP A 137 -8.88 -6.31 -11.12
N TYR A 138 -8.81 -5.23 -10.34
CA TYR A 138 -7.64 -4.35 -10.29
C TYR A 138 -6.36 -5.11 -9.92
N VAL A 139 -6.46 -5.99 -8.91
CA VAL A 139 -5.35 -6.83 -8.48
C VAL A 139 -4.91 -7.81 -9.59
N ARG A 140 -5.88 -8.44 -10.27
CA ARG A 140 -5.57 -9.36 -11.39
C ARG A 140 -4.92 -8.62 -12.56
N ASP A 141 -5.47 -7.49 -12.97
CA ASP A 141 -4.92 -6.66 -14.05
C ASP A 141 -3.48 -6.22 -13.74
N LEU A 142 -3.19 -5.85 -12.49
CA LEU A 142 -1.82 -5.51 -12.06
C LEU A 142 -0.87 -6.70 -12.19
N ILE A 143 -1.28 -7.89 -11.76
CA ILE A 143 -0.50 -9.13 -11.89
C ILE A 143 -0.24 -9.44 -13.36
N GLU A 144 -1.28 -9.37 -14.20
CA GLU A 144 -1.18 -9.63 -15.64
C GLU A 144 -0.25 -8.64 -16.34
N LYS A 145 -0.34 -7.35 -16.02
CA LYS A 145 0.56 -6.32 -16.58
C LYS A 145 2.00 -6.54 -16.14
N SER A 146 2.21 -6.88 -14.86
CA SER A 146 3.55 -7.21 -14.36
C SER A 146 4.12 -8.44 -15.05
N ARG A 147 3.31 -9.50 -15.20
CA ARG A 147 3.70 -10.74 -15.89
C ARG A 147 4.04 -10.48 -17.35
N ARG A 148 3.21 -9.72 -18.07
CA ARG A 148 3.49 -9.30 -19.45
C ARG A 148 4.82 -8.55 -19.57
N GLY A 149 5.11 -7.65 -18.63
CA GLY A 149 6.41 -6.96 -18.58
C GLY A 149 7.59 -7.90 -18.34
N MET A 150 7.44 -8.90 -17.46
CA MET A 150 8.46 -9.92 -17.22
C MET A 150 8.64 -10.85 -18.43
N GLU A 151 7.57 -11.29 -19.07
CA GLU A 151 7.63 -12.12 -20.28
C GLU A 151 8.36 -11.40 -21.42
N GLU A 152 8.08 -10.12 -21.62
CA GLU A 152 8.78 -9.31 -22.62
C GLU A 152 10.26 -9.12 -22.28
N SER A 153 10.57 -8.87 -21.01
CA SER A 153 11.95 -8.81 -20.52
C SER A 153 12.69 -10.13 -20.79
N ALA A 154 12.07 -11.27 -20.51
CA ALA A 154 12.64 -12.59 -20.77
C ALA A 154 12.83 -12.86 -22.27
N ARG A 155 11.85 -12.47 -23.12
CA ARG A 155 11.98 -12.57 -24.59
C ARG A 155 13.16 -11.77 -25.13
N GLN A 156 13.47 -10.64 -24.51
CA GLN A 156 14.63 -9.80 -24.84
C GLN A 156 15.94 -10.33 -24.25
N GLY A 157 15.93 -11.49 -23.58
CA GLY A 157 17.12 -12.13 -23.00
C GLY A 157 17.53 -11.60 -21.63
N TRP A 158 16.70 -10.76 -20.99
CA TRP A 158 17.00 -10.24 -19.65
C TRP A 158 16.59 -11.25 -18.57
N HIS A 159 17.45 -11.40 -17.57
CA HIS A 159 17.13 -12.15 -16.36
C HIS A 159 16.00 -11.47 -15.57
N THR A 160 14.91 -12.19 -15.31
CA THR A 160 13.67 -11.65 -14.72
C THR A 160 13.57 -11.83 -13.20
N GLY A 161 14.69 -12.14 -12.54
CA GLY A 161 14.78 -12.35 -11.09
C GLY A 161 14.89 -13.83 -10.70
N GLY A 162 14.92 -14.10 -9.40
CA GLY A 162 15.15 -15.45 -8.87
C GLY A 162 16.64 -15.81 -8.72
N PRO A 163 16.95 -16.97 -8.12
CA PRO A 163 18.32 -17.44 -7.97
C PRO A 163 18.91 -17.81 -9.34
N VAL A 164 20.15 -17.39 -9.56
CA VAL A 164 20.90 -17.73 -10.78
C VAL A 164 21.14 -19.24 -10.80
N PRO A 165 20.89 -19.94 -11.93
CA PRO A 165 21.15 -21.37 -12.04
C PRO A 165 22.59 -21.75 -11.69
N TYR A 166 22.78 -22.91 -11.08
CA TYR A 166 24.10 -23.41 -10.72
C TYR A 166 25.04 -23.47 -11.93
N GLY A 167 26.26 -22.95 -11.77
CA GLY A 167 27.26 -22.87 -12.84
C GLY A 167 27.16 -21.63 -13.73
N TYR A 168 26.22 -20.70 -13.46
CA TYR A 168 26.06 -19.46 -14.22
C TYR A 168 26.26 -18.22 -13.32
N CYS A 169 26.67 -17.11 -13.92
CA CYS A 169 26.73 -15.79 -13.29
C CYS A 169 25.98 -14.78 -14.15
N LEU A 170 25.41 -13.75 -13.51
CA LEU A 170 24.78 -12.65 -14.24
C LEU A 170 25.85 -11.70 -14.78
N GLU A 171 25.78 -11.40 -16.07
CA GLU A 171 26.55 -10.34 -16.67
C GLU A 171 25.83 -9.00 -16.47
N GLN A 172 26.58 -7.98 -16.05
CA GLN A 172 26.03 -6.64 -15.86
C GLN A 172 26.00 -5.90 -17.20
N HIS A 173 24.81 -5.55 -17.67
CA HIS A 173 24.65 -4.67 -18.83
C HIS A 173 24.05 -3.32 -18.41
N PRO A 174 24.36 -2.23 -19.14
CA PRO A 174 23.67 -0.96 -18.99
C PRO A 174 22.17 -1.14 -19.18
N HIS A 175 21.38 -0.54 -18.30
CA HIS A 175 19.92 -0.63 -18.42
C HIS A 175 19.47 0.00 -19.76
N PRO A 176 18.64 -0.70 -20.56
CA PRO A 176 18.34 -0.32 -21.95
C PRO A 176 17.64 1.04 -22.09
N ASN A 177 16.95 1.47 -21.03
CA ASN A 177 16.33 2.79 -20.94
C ASN A 177 17.12 3.72 -19.99
N PRO A 178 17.86 4.72 -20.50
CA PRO A 178 18.63 5.65 -19.66
C PRO A 178 17.74 6.54 -18.77
N HIS A 179 16.50 6.82 -19.18
CA HIS A 179 15.56 7.58 -18.36
C HIS A 179 15.14 6.82 -17.09
N LYS A 180 15.06 5.48 -17.16
CA LYS A 180 14.80 4.67 -15.95
C LYS A 180 15.97 4.77 -14.97
N ILE A 181 17.21 4.76 -15.45
CA ILE A 181 18.40 4.97 -14.60
C ILE A 181 18.32 6.34 -13.93
N GLN A 182 18.04 7.39 -14.69
CA GLN A 182 17.92 8.75 -14.13
C GLN A 182 16.80 8.85 -13.07
N ALA A 183 15.66 8.19 -13.31
CA ALA A 183 14.56 8.14 -12.34
C ALA A 183 14.94 7.39 -11.07
N MET A 184 15.68 6.27 -11.18
CA MET A 184 16.20 5.53 -10.03
C MET A 184 17.19 6.37 -9.24
N LEU A 185 18.20 6.95 -9.90
CA LEU A 185 19.22 7.78 -9.24
C LEU A 185 18.63 8.99 -8.50
N ARG A 186 17.48 9.50 -8.93
CA ARG A 186 16.77 10.62 -8.28
C ARG A 186 15.69 10.18 -7.29
N ASN A 187 15.55 8.88 -7.00
CA ASN A 187 14.60 8.40 -6.02
C ASN A 187 15.17 8.48 -4.59
N PRO A 188 14.73 9.44 -3.76
CA PRO A 188 15.22 9.58 -2.39
C PRO A 188 14.90 8.38 -1.50
N LYS A 189 14.01 7.47 -1.94
CA LYS A 189 13.73 6.24 -1.20
C LYS A 189 14.97 5.36 -1.03
N TYR A 190 16.05 5.58 -1.79
CA TYR A 190 17.29 4.82 -1.58
C TYR A 190 18.15 5.32 -0.42
N THR A 191 17.80 6.47 0.17
CA THR A 191 18.52 7.07 1.31
C THR A 191 18.06 6.61 2.68
N GLY A 192 17.04 5.74 2.76
CA GLY A 192 16.43 5.35 4.04
C GLY A 192 15.32 6.29 4.53
N TYR A 193 15.21 7.51 3.98
CA TYR A 193 14.24 8.51 4.41
C TYR A 193 12.92 8.44 3.62
N ASN A 194 11.81 8.74 4.29
CA ASN A 194 10.56 9.03 3.59
C ASN A 194 10.54 10.49 3.14
N VAL A 195 10.04 10.74 1.93
CA VAL A 195 10.01 12.07 1.34
C VAL A 195 8.65 12.38 0.73
N TRP A 196 8.01 13.41 1.28
CA TRP A 196 6.68 13.90 0.90
C TRP A 196 6.79 15.22 0.12
N GLY A 197 5.69 15.60 -0.54
CA GLY A 197 5.59 16.88 -1.26
C GLY A 197 6.37 16.95 -2.59
N ARG A 198 6.93 15.83 -3.06
CA ARG A 198 7.80 15.79 -4.26
C ARG A 198 7.09 16.18 -5.55
N HIS A 199 5.79 15.90 -5.66
CA HIS A 199 5.01 16.13 -6.86
C HIS A 199 4.03 17.28 -6.67
N GLY A 200 3.79 18.03 -7.75
CA GLY A 200 2.79 19.07 -7.82
C GLY A 200 2.14 19.10 -9.21
N LYS A 201 1.12 19.95 -9.36
CA LYS A 201 0.53 20.25 -10.66
C LYS A 201 0.71 21.74 -10.94
N ARG A 202 1.20 22.09 -12.13
CA ARG A 202 1.30 23.48 -12.61
C ARG A 202 0.61 23.56 -13.97
N ARG A 203 -0.43 24.40 -14.07
CA ARG A 203 -1.28 24.51 -15.28
C ARG A 203 -1.79 23.13 -15.75
N GLY A 204 -2.25 22.30 -14.81
CA GLY A 204 -2.76 20.95 -15.08
C GLY A 204 -1.69 19.88 -15.37
N ARG A 205 -0.42 20.24 -15.58
CA ARG A 205 0.66 19.27 -15.85
C ARG A 205 1.39 18.85 -14.57
N PRO A 206 1.67 17.54 -14.38
CA PRO A 206 2.48 17.08 -13.26
C PRO A 206 3.91 17.61 -13.40
N PHE A 207 4.50 18.07 -12.30
CA PHE A 207 5.90 18.46 -12.24
C PHE A 207 6.50 18.06 -10.88
N ILE A 208 7.82 17.86 -10.87
CA ILE A 208 8.56 17.63 -9.64
C ILE A 208 8.82 19.00 -8.99
N ARG A 209 8.42 19.15 -7.72
CA ARG A 209 8.65 20.40 -6.97
C ARG A 209 10.14 20.59 -6.69
N PRO A 210 10.62 21.84 -6.54
CA PRO A 210 11.98 22.10 -6.05
C PRO A 210 12.24 21.39 -4.73
N ARG A 211 13.47 20.90 -4.51
CA ARG A 211 13.83 20.07 -3.34
C ARG A 211 13.61 20.77 -2.00
N GLU A 212 13.68 22.10 -1.96
CA GLU A 212 13.37 22.91 -0.78
C GLU A 212 11.92 22.72 -0.26
N HIS A 213 11.00 22.31 -1.12
CA HIS A 213 9.61 22.02 -0.77
C HIS A 213 9.40 20.55 -0.37
N TRP A 214 10.44 19.73 -0.42
CA TRP A 214 10.34 18.32 -0.07
C TRP A 214 10.45 18.19 1.44
N VAL A 215 9.47 17.50 2.04
CA VAL A 215 9.48 17.22 3.47
C VAL A 215 10.11 15.86 3.67
N TRP A 216 11.20 15.79 4.43
CA TRP A 216 11.91 14.56 4.73
C TRP A 216 11.52 14.07 6.13
N SER A 217 11.54 12.75 6.34
CA SER A 217 11.41 12.19 7.68
C SER A 217 12.57 12.65 8.58
N PRO A 218 12.34 12.84 9.89
CA PRO A 218 13.39 13.31 10.80
C PRO A 218 14.52 12.27 10.99
N ALA A 219 14.19 10.99 10.82
CA ALA A 219 15.11 9.87 10.89
C ALA A 219 14.93 8.93 9.67
N PRO A 220 15.94 8.12 9.31
CA PRO A 220 15.76 7.04 8.35
C PRO A 220 14.74 6.03 8.91
N VAL A 221 13.81 5.60 8.04
CA VAL A 221 12.71 4.69 8.37
C VAL A 221 13.08 3.24 8.06
N TYR A 222 14.03 3.03 7.14
CA TYR A 222 14.52 1.72 6.74
C TYR A 222 16.01 1.83 6.37
N GLU A 223 16.66 0.67 6.24
CA GLU A 223 18.09 0.59 5.93
C GLU A 223 18.39 1.30 4.60
N PRO A 224 19.33 2.26 4.59
CA PRO A 224 19.67 3.00 3.38
C PRO A 224 20.47 2.12 2.41
N LEU A 225 20.05 2.09 1.15
CA LEU A 225 20.85 1.48 0.06
C LEU A 225 22.06 2.34 -0.30
N VAL A 226 21.93 3.67 -0.15
CA VAL A 226 23.00 4.63 -0.37
C VAL A 226 22.98 5.72 0.70
N PRO A 227 24.15 6.24 1.13
CA PRO A 227 24.21 7.41 2.00
C PRO A 227 23.49 8.62 1.39
N LYS A 228 22.91 9.47 2.25
CA LYS A 228 22.18 10.66 1.80
C LYS A 228 23.10 11.63 1.06
N GLU A 229 24.34 11.75 1.52
CA GLU A 229 25.39 12.56 0.92
C GLU A 229 25.69 12.09 -0.51
N LEU A 230 25.76 10.78 -0.72
CA LEU A 230 25.98 10.19 -2.05
C LEU A 230 24.81 10.49 -2.99
N PHE A 231 23.58 10.46 -2.47
CA PHE A 231 22.37 10.82 -3.23
C PHE A 231 22.34 12.31 -3.61
N GLU A 232 22.86 13.20 -2.77
CA GLU A 232 22.96 14.64 -3.07
C GLU A 232 23.98 14.92 -4.18
N LEU A 233 25.09 14.17 -4.20
CA LEU A 233 26.11 14.26 -5.26
C LEU A 233 25.58 13.90 -6.65
N VAL A 234 24.55 13.06 -6.76
CA VAL A 234 23.91 12.70 -8.04
C VAL A 234 23.38 13.96 -8.74
N GLU A 235 22.77 14.90 -8.02
CA GLU A 235 22.22 16.13 -8.60
C GLU A 235 23.31 17.08 -9.08
N GLU A 236 24.39 17.22 -8.32
CA GLU A 236 25.52 18.03 -8.76
C GLU A 236 26.15 17.47 -10.02
N ARG A 237 26.25 16.15 -10.11
CA ARG A 237 26.75 15.49 -11.31
C ARG A 237 25.77 15.59 -12.47
N ALA A 238 24.46 15.47 -12.22
CA ALA A 238 23.43 15.64 -13.23
C ALA A 238 23.41 17.07 -13.80
N ARG A 239 23.46 18.10 -12.94
CA ARG A 239 23.57 19.51 -13.34
C ARG A 239 24.83 19.78 -14.16
N ARG A 240 25.98 19.24 -13.73
CA ARG A 240 27.23 19.34 -14.50
C ARG A 240 27.12 18.68 -15.87
N ASN A 241 26.49 17.51 -15.95
CA ASN A 241 26.26 16.82 -17.21
C ASN A 241 25.33 17.61 -18.15
N GLU A 242 24.26 18.22 -17.61
CA GLU A 242 23.37 19.10 -18.38
C GLU A 242 24.09 20.34 -18.92
N ILE A 243 24.93 21.00 -18.09
CA ILE A 243 25.74 22.15 -18.50
C ILE A 243 26.71 21.75 -19.62
N ARG A 244 27.42 20.63 -19.44
CA ARG A 244 28.37 20.10 -20.44
C ARG A 244 27.69 19.71 -21.75
N ALA A 245 26.46 19.18 -21.69
CA ALA A 245 25.70 18.87 -22.88
C ALA A 245 25.20 20.13 -23.61
N LYS A 246 24.88 21.20 -22.88
CA LYS A 246 24.40 22.48 -23.43
C LYS A 246 25.54 23.35 -24.00
N TYR A 247 26.73 23.26 -23.40
CA TYR A 247 27.94 23.96 -23.83
C TYR A 247 29.05 22.93 -24.04
N PRO A 248 28.99 22.14 -25.13
CA PRO A 248 30.07 21.23 -25.45
C PRO A 248 31.34 22.05 -25.65
N LEU A 249 32.45 21.61 -25.05
CA LEU A 249 33.76 22.17 -25.33
C LEU A 249 34.01 22.00 -26.83
N THR A 250 33.90 23.09 -27.59
CA THR A 250 34.45 23.17 -28.94
C THR A 250 35.96 23.09 -28.80
N ASP A 251 36.54 21.96 -29.17
CA ASP A 251 37.96 21.89 -29.49
C ASP A 251 38.21 22.89 -30.61
N TYR A 252 38.81 24.03 -30.28
CA TYR A 252 39.42 24.89 -31.28
C TYR A 252 40.75 24.24 -31.70
N PRO A 253 41.05 24.20 -33.01
CA PRO A 253 42.24 23.53 -33.55
C PRO A 253 43.56 24.10 -33.01
#